data_AF-A0A553CU09-F1
#
_entry.id   AF-A0A553CU09-F1
#
_cell.length_a   1.000
_cell.length_b   1.000
_cell.length_c   1.000
_cell.angle_alpha   90.00
_cell.angle_beta   90.00
_cell.angle_gamma   90.00
#
_symmetry.space_group_name_H-M   'P 1'
#
loop_
_entity.id
_entity.type
_entity.pdbx_description
1 polymer ?
#
loop_
_entity_poly.entity_id
_entity_poly.type
_entity_poly.pdbx_seq_one_letter_code
_entity_poly.pdbx_strand_id
1 'polypeptide(L)'
;MPAFELDIESEEEPEKPKKGESIQISFEELLGADYTQTHFVKVEHNKTKQNPLDFELPIETSIQKEREDLLAEIQISSKDIEPIKGATIDKQAAGIPIGLNDRIAFVKHLFGNSDEDYNRVMNQLITFDSFQEAQNFIEDMVKPDYGDWQGKEEYEQRFIEIIEKKFA
;
A
#
# COMPACT_ATOMS: atom_id res chain seq x y z
N MET A 1 50.87 -10.48 28.06
CA MET A 1 49.47 -10.04 27.92
C MET A 1 49.27 -8.88 28.87
N PRO A 2 49.02 -7.65 28.39
CA PRO A 2 48.69 -6.52 29.26
C PRO A 2 47.23 -6.63 29.75
N ALA A 3 47.00 -6.27 31.01
CA ALA A 3 45.70 -6.29 31.69
C ALA A 3 44.87 -5.06 31.27
N PHE A 4 43.57 -5.27 31.09
CA PHE A 4 42.58 -4.24 30.76
C PHE A 4 42.20 -3.50 32.05
N GLU A 5 42.59 -2.22 32.17
CA GLU A 5 42.00 -1.30 33.16
C GLU A 5 40.70 -0.71 32.57
N LEU A 6 39.68 -0.65 33.41
CA LEU A 6 38.30 -0.34 33.06
C LEU A 6 38.02 1.10 33.51
N ASP A 7 38.34 2.08 32.66
CA ASP A 7 37.96 3.47 32.86
C ASP A 7 36.48 3.65 32.53
N ILE A 8 35.67 3.72 33.60
CA ILE A 8 34.31 4.24 33.58
C ILE A 8 34.43 5.76 33.72
N GLU A 9 34.35 6.47 32.60
CA GLU A 9 34.29 7.93 32.56
C GLU A 9 32.90 8.35 32.03
N SER A 10 32.14 8.91 32.96
CA SER A 10 31.04 9.90 32.84
C SER A 10 30.19 9.98 31.57
N GLU A 11 28.94 9.55 31.74
CA GLU A 11 27.66 10.13 31.29
C GLU A 11 27.73 11.52 30.61
N GLU A 12 27.61 11.54 29.28
CA GLU A 12 27.09 12.68 28.51
C GLU A 12 25.70 12.31 27.99
N GLU A 13 24.67 12.94 28.55
CA GLU A 13 23.32 12.91 27.99
C GLU A 13 23.30 13.65 26.64
N PRO A 14 22.73 13.06 25.57
CA PRO A 14 22.50 13.81 24.34
C PRO A 14 21.36 14.80 24.54
N GLU A 15 21.63 16.10 24.36
CA GLU A 15 20.60 17.13 24.27
C GLU A 15 19.57 16.76 23.18
N LYS A 16 18.34 16.50 23.60
CA LYS A 16 17.23 16.18 22.69
C LYS A 16 16.94 17.41 21.82
N PRO A 17 16.88 17.28 20.48
CA PRO A 17 16.39 18.34 19.62
C PRO A 17 14.93 18.65 19.98
N LYS A 18 14.60 19.95 20.15
CA LYS A 18 13.25 20.45 20.40
C LYS A 18 12.33 20.01 19.25
N LYS A 19 11.61 18.91 19.50
CA LYS A 19 10.57 18.39 18.62
C LYS A 19 9.47 19.45 18.55
N GLY A 20 9.28 20.04 17.36
CA GLY A 20 8.12 20.88 17.09
C GLY A 20 6.87 20.14 17.53
N GLU A 21 5.99 20.84 18.24
CA GLU A 21 4.75 20.28 18.79
C GLU A 21 4.02 19.53 17.68
N SER A 22 3.96 18.20 17.80
CA SER A 22 3.08 17.40 16.97
C SER A 22 1.67 17.91 17.26
N ILE A 23 1.01 18.49 16.27
CA ILE A 23 -0.38 18.92 16.36
C ILE A 23 -1.20 17.64 16.61
N GLN A 24 -1.49 17.35 17.87
CA GLN A 24 -2.36 16.24 18.27
C GLN A 24 -3.78 16.74 18.18
N ILE A 25 -4.36 16.67 16.98
CA ILE A 25 -5.79 16.90 16.78
C ILE A 25 -6.56 15.77 17.44
N SER A 26 -7.39 16.12 18.42
CA SER A 26 -8.24 15.13 19.11
C SER A 26 -9.45 14.79 18.25
N PHE A 27 -9.93 13.55 18.32
CA PHE A 27 -11.10 13.13 17.51
C PHE A 27 -12.35 13.97 17.81
N GLU A 28 -12.55 14.40 19.06
CA GLU A 28 -13.59 15.37 19.42
C GLU A 28 -13.43 16.74 18.73
N GLU A 29 -12.21 17.20 18.50
CA GLU A 29 -11.96 18.51 17.85
C GLU A 29 -12.27 18.45 16.36
N LEU A 30 -12.07 17.29 15.72
CA LEU A 30 -12.40 17.08 14.32
C LEU A 30 -13.91 16.87 14.08
N LEU A 31 -14.60 16.18 14.98
CA LEU A 31 -16.02 15.84 14.81
C LEU A 31 -16.99 16.85 15.43
N GLY A 32 -16.50 17.75 16.28
CA GLY A 32 -17.31 18.68 17.06
C GLY A 32 -17.99 18.00 18.25
N ALA A 33 -18.29 18.79 19.29
CA ALA A 33 -18.91 18.31 20.53
C ALA A 33 -20.34 17.75 20.36
N ASP A 34 -20.93 17.91 19.17
CA ASP A 34 -22.31 17.51 18.87
C ASP A 34 -22.40 16.16 18.11
N TYR A 35 -21.27 15.49 17.84
CA TYR A 35 -21.30 14.17 17.20
C TYR A 35 -21.88 13.11 18.15
N THR A 36 -23.14 12.73 17.91
CA THR A 36 -23.81 11.67 18.66
C THR A 36 -23.82 10.38 17.84
N GLN A 37 -23.12 9.37 18.37
CA GLN A 37 -23.17 7.94 18.05
C GLN A 37 -23.31 7.56 16.56
N THR A 38 -22.26 6.93 16.01
CA THR A 38 -22.27 6.24 14.71
C THR A 38 -23.53 5.38 14.52
N HIS A 39 -24.36 5.71 13.53
CA HIS A 39 -25.54 4.92 13.16
C HIS A 39 -25.12 3.73 12.28
N PHE A 40 -24.91 2.56 12.90
CA PHE A 40 -24.64 1.32 12.17
C PHE A 40 -25.94 0.66 11.72
N VAL A 41 -26.18 0.62 10.40
CA VAL A 41 -27.25 -0.21 9.82
C VAL A 41 -26.81 -1.66 9.84
N LYS A 42 -27.40 -2.46 10.73
CA LYS A 42 -27.14 -3.90 10.79
C LYS A 42 -27.93 -4.59 9.67
N VAL A 43 -27.22 -5.17 8.70
CA VAL A 43 -27.84 -5.99 7.65
C VAL A 43 -28.34 -7.28 8.30
N GLU A 44 -29.65 -7.41 8.44
CA GLU A 44 -30.31 -8.61 8.95
C GLU A 44 -30.04 -9.80 8.01
N HIS A 45 -29.32 -10.81 8.50
CA HIS A 45 -28.99 -12.03 7.75
C HIS A 45 -30.12 -13.08 7.86
N ASN A 46 -31.36 -12.73 7.49
CA ASN A 46 -32.46 -13.68 7.47
C ASN A 46 -33.06 -13.92 6.07
N LYS A 47 -32.23 -14.41 5.14
CA LYS A 47 -32.74 -15.19 4.00
C LYS A 47 -31.75 -16.27 3.62
N THR A 48 -32.08 -17.50 3.96
CA THR A 48 -31.52 -18.72 3.36
C THR A 48 -31.60 -18.59 1.84
N LYS A 49 -30.44 -18.45 1.18
CA LYS A 49 -30.33 -18.52 -0.28
C LYS A 49 -29.28 -19.57 -0.64
N GLN A 50 -29.72 -20.56 -1.41
CA GLN A 50 -28.95 -21.74 -1.78
C GLN A 50 -28.22 -21.50 -3.11
N ASN A 51 -27.25 -20.58 -3.17
CA ASN A 51 -26.14 -20.57 -4.14
C ASN A 51 -25.17 -19.40 -3.85
N PRO A 52 -23.83 -19.57 -3.88
CA PRO A 52 -22.88 -18.47 -3.59
C PRO A 52 -22.69 -17.44 -4.71
N LEU A 53 -23.39 -17.55 -5.85
CA LEU A 53 -23.15 -16.73 -7.05
C LEU A 53 -24.28 -15.75 -7.41
N ASP A 54 -25.29 -15.57 -6.55
CA ASP A 54 -26.44 -14.71 -6.84
C ASP A 54 -26.49 -13.50 -5.89
N PHE A 55 -25.42 -12.68 -5.96
CA PHE A 55 -25.40 -11.36 -5.36
C PHE A 55 -25.82 -10.35 -6.44
N GLU A 56 -27.10 -10.00 -6.46
CA GLU A 56 -27.57 -8.88 -7.28
C GLU A 56 -27.05 -7.57 -6.67
N LEU A 57 -26.12 -6.93 -7.38
CA LEU A 57 -25.62 -5.60 -7.07
C LEU A 57 -26.76 -4.58 -7.14
N PRO A 58 -26.90 -3.66 -6.16
CA PRO A 58 -27.84 -2.56 -6.25
C PRO A 58 -27.53 -1.72 -7.49
N ILE A 59 -28.55 -1.45 -8.30
CA ILE A 59 -28.47 -0.67 -9.53
C ILE A 59 -27.88 0.73 -9.22
N GLU A 60 -26.81 1.09 -9.93
CA GLU A 60 -25.94 2.27 -9.73
C GLU A 60 -26.63 3.66 -9.82
N THR A 61 -27.93 3.71 -10.07
CA THR A 61 -28.63 4.96 -10.43
C THR A 61 -28.93 5.88 -9.24
N SER A 62 -28.86 5.40 -7.99
CA SER A 62 -29.12 6.26 -6.81
C SER A 62 -27.88 6.91 -6.19
N ILE A 63 -26.67 6.37 -6.39
CA ILE A 63 -25.46 6.88 -5.72
C ILE A 63 -24.94 8.19 -6.34
N GLN A 64 -25.30 8.50 -7.59
CA GLN A 64 -24.83 9.72 -8.24
C GLN A 64 -25.47 11.00 -7.67
N LYS A 65 -26.73 10.92 -7.22
CA LYS A 65 -27.48 12.10 -6.78
C LYS A 65 -26.99 12.63 -5.42
N GLU A 66 -26.65 11.75 -4.48
CA GLU A 66 -26.08 12.17 -3.19
C GLU A 66 -24.67 12.73 -3.30
N ARG A 67 -23.89 12.37 -4.34
CA ARG A 67 -22.55 12.93 -4.54
C ARG A 67 -22.57 14.35 -5.08
N GLU A 68 -23.58 14.69 -5.88
CA GLU A 68 -23.70 16.03 -6.46
C GLU A 68 -24.06 17.07 -5.38
N ASP A 69 -24.95 16.72 -4.44
CA ASP A 69 -25.34 17.61 -3.33
C ASP A 69 -24.19 17.90 -2.34
N LEU A 70 -23.25 16.96 -2.14
CA LEU A 70 -22.10 17.17 -1.25
C LEU A 70 -21.00 18.07 -1.84
N LEU A 71 -20.96 18.23 -3.16
CA LEU A 71 -19.96 19.07 -3.83
C LEU A 71 -20.35 20.55 -3.86
N ALA A 72 -21.64 20.87 -3.65
CA ALA A 72 -22.17 22.23 -3.72
C ALA A 72 -21.91 23.08 -2.46
N GLU A 73 -21.68 22.47 -1.30
CA GLU A 73 -21.52 23.18 -0.02
C GLU A 73 -20.07 23.61 0.29
N ILE A 74 -19.08 23.14 -0.49
CA ILE A 74 -17.66 23.48 -0.28
C ILE A 74 -17.34 24.81 -0.97
N GLN A 75 -17.86 25.92 -0.43
CA GLN A 75 -17.49 27.27 -0.83
C GLN A 75 -16.24 27.73 -0.05
N ILE A 76 -15.07 27.18 -0.42
CA ILE A 76 -13.79 27.65 0.11
C ILE A 76 -13.29 28.78 -0.81
N SER A 77 -13.30 30.00 -0.26
CA SER A 77 -12.84 31.23 -0.91
C SER A 77 -11.36 31.16 -1.28
N SER A 78 -11.06 31.07 -2.58
CA SER A 78 -9.71 31.03 -3.15
C SER A 78 -9.02 32.41 -3.16
N LYS A 79 -8.56 32.88 -1.99
CA LYS A 79 -7.60 33.99 -1.94
C LYS A 79 -6.62 33.72 -0.80
N ASP A 80 -5.34 33.78 -1.14
CA ASP A 80 -4.16 33.54 -0.28
C ASP A 80 -3.70 32.08 -0.12
N ILE A 81 -3.36 31.44 -1.25
CA ILE A 81 -2.35 30.36 -1.27
C ILE A 81 -1.40 30.65 -2.42
N GLU A 82 -0.16 31.01 -2.09
CA GLU A 82 0.93 31.16 -3.06
C GLU A 82 1.21 29.80 -3.72
N PRO A 83 1.34 29.73 -5.06
CA PRO A 83 1.48 28.46 -5.76
C PRO A 83 2.87 27.85 -5.49
N ILE A 84 2.93 26.80 -4.66
CA ILE A 84 4.08 25.90 -4.61
C ILE A 84 4.17 25.21 -5.97
N LYS A 85 5.07 25.71 -6.82
CA LYS A 85 5.41 25.11 -8.11
C LYS A 85 6.18 23.81 -7.85
N GLY A 86 5.58 22.68 -8.17
CA GLY A 86 6.32 21.44 -8.43
C GLY A 86 5.85 20.23 -7.63
N ALA A 87 4.69 19.69 -7.98
CA ALA A 87 4.43 18.26 -7.87
C ALA A 87 3.24 17.92 -8.77
N THR A 88 3.48 17.85 -10.08
CA THR A 88 2.62 17.02 -10.93
C THR A 88 2.83 15.58 -10.48
N ILE A 89 2.00 15.10 -9.56
CA ILE A 89 1.84 13.67 -9.27
C ILE A 89 0.98 13.10 -10.40
N ASP A 90 1.43 13.27 -11.64
CA ASP A 90 0.93 12.53 -12.80
C ASP A 90 1.78 11.27 -12.97
N LYS A 91 2.14 10.63 -11.85
CA LYS A 91 2.54 9.22 -11.86
C LYS A 91 1.26 8.42 -11.99
N GLN A 92 0.72 8.38 -13.21
CA GLN A 92 -0.24 7.35 -13.62
C GLN A 92 0.26 6.04 -13.01
N ALA A 93 -0.56 5.37 -12.20
CA ALA A 93 -0.15 4.17 -11.47
C ALA A 93 0.47 3.16 -12.45
N ALA A 94 1.80 3.12 -12.51
CA ALA A 94 2.57 2.27 -13.40
C ALA A 94 2.55 0.86 -12.83
N GLY A 95 1.36 0.27 -12.73
CA GLY A 95 1.17 -1.10 -12.26
C GLY A 95 1.69 -2.07 -13.31
N ILE A 96 2.35 -3.13 -12.85
CA ILE A 96 2.68 -4.27 -13.72
C ILE A 96 1.37 -5.00 -14.01
N PRO A 97 0.99 -5.22 -15.28
CA PRO A 97 -0.27 -5.86 -15.64
C PRO A 97 -0.22 -7.37 -15.34
N ILE A 98 -0.58 -7.74 -14.10
CA ILE A 98 -0.61 -9.12 -13.63
C ILE A 98 -2.06 -9.57 -13.45
N GLY A 99 -2.42 -10.70 -14.04
CA GLY A 99 -3.72 -11.32 -13.87
C GLY A 99 -3.92 -11.88 -12.47
N LEU A 100 -5.18 -11.99 -12.03
CA LEU A 100 -5.51 -12.55 -10.70
C LEU A 100 -4.94 -13.97 -10.51
N ASN A 101 -5.05 -14.82 -11.54
CA ASN A 101 -4.55 -16.19 -11.49
C ASN A 101 -3.03 -16.24 -11.33
N ASP A 102 -2.31 -15.38 -12.06
CA ASP A 102 -0.86 -15.27 -11.99
C ASP A 102 -0.43 -14.79 -10.61
N ARG A 103 -1.10 -13.75 -10.09
CA ARG A 103 -0.85 -13.27 -8.72
C ARG A 103 -1.01 -14.38 -7.69
N ILE A 104 -2.12 -15.11 -7.71
CA ILE A 104 -2.37 -16.21 -6.75
C ILE A 104 -1.30 -17.30 -6.90
N ALA A 105 -0.92 -17.62 -8.14
CA ALA A 105 0.13 -18.61 -8.41
C ALA A 105 1.49 -18.14 -7.87
N PHE A 106 1.90 -16.90 -8.11
CA PHE A 106 3.18 -16.37 -7.65
C PHE A 106 3.23 -16.31 -6.13
N VAL A 107 2.19 -15.78 -5.47
CA VAL A 107 2.13 -15.72 -4.01
C VAL A 107 2.30 -17.12 -3.42
N LYS A 108 1.62 -18.12 -3.98
CA LYS A 108 1.66 -19.50 -3.47
C LYS A 108 2.97 -20.23 -3.78
N HIS A 109 3.48 -20.09 -4.99
CA HIS A 109 4.60 -20.88 -5.49
C HIS A 109 5.93 -20.15 -5.26
N LEU A 110 6.01 -18.86 -5.56
CA LEU A 110 7.26 -18.10 -5.48
C LEU A 110 7.47 -17.44 -4.10
N PHE A 111 6.40 -17.02 -3.42
CA PHE A 111 6.49 -16.26 -2.16
C PHE A 111 5.99 -17.01 -0.92
N GLY A 112 5.77 -18.33 -1.02
CA GLY A 112 5.44 -19.16 0.15
C GLY A 112 4.12 -18.81 0.86
N ASN A 113 3.12 -18.35 0.11
CA ASN A 113 1.85 -17.79 0.60
C ASN A 113 1.99 -16.44 1.33
N SER A 114 3.07 -15.69 1.10
CA SER A 114 3.25 -14.34 1.64
C SER A 114 2.78 -13.29 0.65
N ASP A 115 1.53 -12.84 0.79
CA ASP A 115 1.01 -11.68 0.04
C ASP A 115 1.79 -10.41 0.36
N GLU A 116 2.27 -10.26 1.60
CA GLU A 116 3.04 -9.09 2.03
C GLU A 116 4.35 -8.98 1.25
N ASP A 117 5.11 -10.07 1.16
CA ASP A 117 6.37 -10.06 0.42
C ASP A 117 6.18 -9.87 -1.08
N TYR A 118 5.15 -10.50 -1.66
CA TYR A 118 4.79 -10.28 -3.06
C TYR A 118 4.52 -8.80 -3.32
N ASN A 119 3.72 -8.14 -2.48
CA ASN A 119 3.44 -6.71 -2.63
C ASN A 119 4.69 -5.84 -2.42
N ARG A 120 5.58 -6.20 -1.48
CA ARG A 120 6.86 -5.50 -1.27
C ARG A 120 7.73 -5.56 -2.53
N VAL A 121 7.90 -6.75 -3.08
CA VAL A 121 8.66 -6.97 -4.32
C VAL A 121 8.01 -6.25 -5.50
N MET A 122 6.69 -6.31 -5.61
CA MET A 122 5.96 -5.60 -6.66
C MET A 122 6.16 -4.08 -6.59
N ASN A 123 6.05 -3.50 -5.40
CA ASN A 123 6.26 -2.07 -5.19
C ASN A 123 7.68 -1.64 -5.59
N GLN A 124 8.68 -2.47 -5.31
CA GLN A 124 10.05 -2.22 -5.75
C GLN A 124 10.16 -2.33 -7.28
N LEU A 125 9.60 -3.38 -7.88
CA LEU A 125 9.64 -3.60 -9.34
C LEU A 125 8.98 -2.47 -10.14
N ILE A 126 7.93 -1.86 -9.60
CA ILE A 126 7.26 -0.70 -10.20
C ILE A 126 8.21 0.51 -10.27
N THR A 127 9.09 0.68 -9.28
CA THR A 127 10.03 1.82 -9.21
C THR A 127 11.23 1.71 -10.14
N PHE A 128 11.54 0.51 -10.66
CA PHE A 128 12.61 0.36 -11.63
C PHE A 128 12.19 0.89 -13.00
N ASP A 129 13.18 1.45 -13.72
CA ASP A 129 13.02 2.01 -15.06
C ASP A 129 13.50 1.04 -16.17
N SER A 130 14.24 -0.02 -15.81
CA SER A 130 14.79 -1.00 -16.75
C SER A 130 14.51 -2.44 -16.31
N PHE A 131 14.22 -3.31 -17.29
CA PHE A 131 14.06 -4.75 -17.06
C PHE A 131 15.32 -5.39 -16.49
N GLN A 132 16.52 -5.00 -16.94
CA GLN A 132 17.76 -5.58 -16.47
C GLN A 132 17.97 -5.36 -14.96
N GLU A 133 17.60 -4.18 -14.46
CA GLU A 133 17.70 -3.86 -13.03
C GLU A 133 16.67 -4.65 -12.22
N ALA A 134 15.44 -4.75 -12.73
CA ALA A 134 14.39 -5.58 -12.14
C ALA A 134 14.77 -7.06 -12.08
N GLN A 135 15.39 -7.60 -13.15
CA GLN A 135 15.85 -8.98 -13.22
C GLN A 135 16.96 -9.24 -12.20
N ASN A 136 17.99 -8.40 -12.15
CA ASN A 136 19.07 -8.55 -11.18
C ASN A 136 18.54 -8.50 -9.74
N PHE A 137 17.60 -7.59 -9.45
CA PHE A 137 16.95 -7.53 -8.14
C PHE A 137 16.25 -8.86 -7.79
N ILE A 138 15.54 -9.46 -8.75
CA ILE A 138 14.87 -10.74 -8.54
C ILE A 138 15.90 -11.85 -8.31
N GLU A 139 16.94 -11.93 -9.14
CA GLU A 139 17.95 -13.01 -9.07
C GLU A 139 18.84 -12.90 -7.82
N ASP A 140 19.25 -11.70 -7.44
CA ASP A 140 20.20 -11.49 -6.35
C ASP A 140 19.55 -11.37 -4.97
N MET A 141 18.31 -10.85 -4.90
CA MET A 141 17.68 -10.54 -3.61
C MET A 141 16.36 -11.26 -3.36
N VAL A 142 15.54 -11.53 -4.38
CA VAL A 142 14.25 -12.18 -4.16
C VAL A 142 14.38 -13.69 -4.19
N LYS A 143 14.95 -14.22 -5.27
CA LYS A 143 15.05 -15.65 -5.54
C LYS A 143 15.78 -16.43 -4.43
N PRO A 144 16.92 -15.96 -3.87
CA PRO A 144 17.61 -16.67 -2.79
C PRO A 144 16.79 -16.76 -1.50
N ASP A 145 15.95 -15.75 -1.21
CA ASP A 145 15.11 -15.71 0.00
C ASP A 145 14.00 -16.77 -0.01
N TYR A 146 13.63 -17.29 -1.18
CA TYR A 146 12.58 -18.31 -1.35
C TYR A 146 13.12 -19.66 -1.83
N GLY A 147 14.38 -19.97 -1.53
CA GLY A 147 15.00 -21.25 -1.85
C GLY A 147 15.23 -21.45 -3.35
N ASP A 148 15.69 -20.39 -4.02
CA ASP A 148 16.02 -20.35 -5.45
C ASP A 148 14.88 -20.78 -6.38
N TRP A 149 13.63 -20.75 -5.88
CA TRP A 149 12.44 -21.25 -6.58
C TRP A 149 12.59 -22.66 -7.15
N GLN A 150 13.39 -23.51 -6.49
CA GLN A 150 13.67 -24.87 -6.97
C GLN A 150 12.38 -25.68 -7.17
N GLY A 151 12.28 -26.31 -8.36
CA GLY A 151 11.10 -27.08 -8.76
C GLY A 151 9.88 -26.24 -9.13
N LYS A 152 10.03 -24.91 -9.25
CA LYS A 152 8.96 -23.96 -9.61
C LYS A 152 9.36 -23.06 -10.79
N GLU A 153 10.24 -23.57 -11.65
CA GLU A 153 10.81 -22.88 -12.81
C GLU A 153 9.74 -22.37 -13.78
N GLU A 154 8.63 -23.11 -13.95
CA GLU A 154 7.51 -22.67 -14.79
C GLU A 154 6.88 -21.36 -14.29
N TYR A 155 6.75 -21.21 -12.96
CA TYR A 155 6.22 -19.99 -12.36
C TYR A 155 7.23 -18.86 -12.39
N GLU A 156 8.52 -19.17 -12.18
CA GLU A 156 9.61 -18.20 -12.33
C GLU A 156 9.63 -17.60 -13.73
N GLN A 157 9.66 -18.44 -14.77
CA GLN A 157 9.71 -17.97 -16.14
C GLN A 157 8.50 -17.09 -16.45
N ARG A 158 7.30 -17.48 -16.00
CA ARG A 158 6.08 -16.67 -16.17
C ARG A 158 6.17 -15.34 -15.43
N PHE A 159 6.73 -15.33 -14.23
CA PHE A 159 6.92 -14.10 -13.46
C PHE A 159 7.83 -13.14 -14.24
N ILE A 160 9.01 -13.60 -14.65
CA ILE A 160 9.98 -12.80 -15.43
C ILE A 160 9.37 -12.30 -16.74
N GLU A 161 8.66 -13.15 -17.50
CA GLU A 161 7.97 -12.75 -18.74
C GLU A 161 6.97 -11.61 -18.53
N ILE A 162 6.24 -11.60 -17.41
CA ILE A 162 5.29 -10.51 -17.11
C ILE A 162 6.02 -9.24 -16.69
N ILE A 163 7.13 -9.37 -15.95
CA ILE A 163 7.97 -8.23 -15.62
C ILE A 163 8.55 -7.62 -16.88
N GLU A 164 9.09 -8.43 -17.81
CA GLU A 164 9.63 -7.98 -19.10
C GLU A 164 8.60 -7.18 -19.90
N LYS A 165 7.34 -7.66 -19.96
CA LYS A 165 6.24 -6.97 -20.66
C LYS A 165 5.88 -5.60 -20.10
N LYS A 166 6.24 -5.27 -18.86
CA LYS A 166 6.05 -3.91 -18.33
C LYS A 166 7.05 -2.92 -18.92
N PHE A 167 8.21 -3.40 -19.36
CA PHE A 167 9.30 -2.56 -19.88
C PHE A 167 9.40 -2.59 -21.43
N ALA A 168 8.66 -3.48 -22.08
CA ALA A 168 8.54 -3.58 -23.54
C ALA A 168 7.56 -2.53 -24.11
#